data_AF-C4YT70-F1
#
_entry.id   AF-C4YT70-F1
#
_cell.length_a   1.000
_cell.length_b   1.000
_cell.length_c   1.000
_cell.angle_alpha   90.00
_cell.angle_beta   90.00
_cell.angle_gamma   90.00
#
_symmetry.space_group_name_H-M   'P 1'
#
loop_
_entity.id
_entity.type
_entity.pdbx_description
1 polymer ?
#
loop_
_entity_poly.entity_id
_entity_poly.type
_entity_poly.pdbx_seq_one_letter_code
_entity_poly.pdbx_strand_id
1 'polypeptide(L)'
;MLNAASNYMSGLYKKDTKVRHYIENYLAKFPKRLGDDDRSLLAKPITLEELTCELDEASGDKTPGEDGISMKCLKNLWGVCGPALVKEANKIRKTRNLPKDFQRIIITLIPKHV
;
A
#
# COMPACT_ATOMS: atom_id res chain seq x y z
N MET A 1 7.06 18.70 21.03
CA MET A 1 6.81 17.43 20.31
C MET A 1 7.13 17.50 18.81
N LEU A 2 6.65 18.52 18.07
CA LEU A 2 6.95 18.68 16.63
C LEU A 2 8.46 18.69 16.29
N ASN A 3 9.30 19.41 17.05
CA ASN A 3 10.75 19.44 16.79
C ASN A 3 11.43 18.09 17.03
N ALA A 4 10.99 17.32 18.02
CA ALA A 4 11.54 15.98 18.27
C ALA A 4 11.18 15.01 17.14
N ALA A 5 9.91 15.03 16.69
CA ALA A 5 9.46 14.24 15.55
C ALA A 5 10.15 14.66 14.24
N SER A 6 10.26 15.97 13.99
CA SER A 6 10.95 16.51 12.82
C SER A 6 12.43 16.14 12.80
N ASN A 7 13.12 16.26 13.93
CA ASN A 7 14.54 15.88 14.04
C ASN A 7 14.76 14.37 13.88
N TYR A 8 13.90 13.55 14.49
CA TYR A 8 13.96 12.09 14.34
C TYR A 8 13.74 11.67 12.89
N MET A 9 12.68 12.16 12.24
CA MET A 9 12.38 11.85 10.84
C MET A 9 13.45 12.39 9.90
N SER A 10 13.95 13.61 10.13
CA SER A 10 15.07 14.17 9.35
C SER A 10 16.35 13.33 9.47
N GLY A 11 16.58 12.72 10.64
CA GLY A 11 17.66 11.74 10.85
C GLY A 11 17.40 10.42 10.13
N LEU A 12 16.17 9.90 10.20
CA LEU A 12 15.77 8.64 9.57
C LEU A 12 15.86 8.69 8.03
N TYR A 13 15.47 9.82 7.45
CA TYR A 13 15.50 10.05 6.00
C TYR A 13 16.80 10.72 5.52
N LYS A 14 17.80 10.89 6.39
CA LYS A 14 19.10 11.42 6.00
C LYS A 14 19.74 10.41 5.04
N LYS A 15 20.03 10.85 3.81
CA LYS A 15 20.66 10.00 2.78
C LYS A 15 21.99 9.46 3.27
N ASP A 16 22.01 8.19 3.68
CA ASP A 16 23.25 7.45 3.91
C ASP A 16 23.72 6.86 2.57
N THR A 17 24.85 7.34 2.08
CA THR A 17 25.48 6.85 0.85
C THR A 17 25.93 5.39 0.96
N LYS A 18 26.16 4.87 2.18
CA LYS A 18 26.52 3.46 2.40
C LYS A 18 25.37 2.51 2.06
N VAL A 19 24.12 2.90 2.36
CA VAL A 19 22.92 2.08 2.09
C VAL A 19 22.66 1.94 0.59
N ARG A 20 23.02 2.96 -0.20
CA ARG A 20 22.80 2.96 -1.64
C ARG A 20 23.47 1.79 -2.36
N HIS A 21 24.71 1.48 -1.99
CA HIS A 21 25.44 0.34 -2.57
C HIS A 21 24.75 -0.99 -2.26
N TYR A 22 24.22 -1.17 -1.04
CA TYR A 22 23.47 -2.37 -0.68
C TYR A 22 22.15 -2.49 -1.46
N ILE A 23 21.41 -1.38 -1.61
CA ILE A 23 20.19 -1.36 -2.41
C ILE A 23 20.51 -1.70 -3.87
N GLU A 24 21.52 -1.07 -4.46
CA GLU A 24 21.92 -1.31 -5.86
C GLU A 24 22.37 -2.76 -6.07
N ASN A 25 23.18 -3.33 -5.18
CA ASN A 25 23.59 -4.74 -5.23
C ASN A 25 22.42 -5.70 -5.06
N TYR A 26 21.46 -5.37 -4.19
CA TYR A 26 20.26 -6.17 -4.00
C TYR A 26 19.39 -6.14 -5.26
N LEU A 27 19.14 -4.95 -5.81
CA LEU A 27 18.34 -4.77 -7.02
C LEU A 27 19.00 -5.35 -8.28
N ALA A 28 20.33 -5.39 -8.34
CA ALA A 28 21.07 -5.99 -9.47
C ALA A 28 20.78 -7.49 -9.66
N LYS A 29 20.26 -8.18 -8.63
CA LYS A 29 19.83 -9.58 -8.70
C LYS A 29 18.52 -9.77 -9.48
N PHE A 30 17.79 -8.69 -9.74
CA PHE A 30 16.49 -8.72 -10.40
C PHE A 30 16.59 -8.10 -11.80
N PRO A 31 15.76 -8.55 -12.75
CA PRO A 31 15.70 -7.95 -14.07
C PRO A 31 15.28 -6.47 -13.97
N LYS A 32 15.96 -5.60 -14.72
CA LYS A 32 15.67 -4.15 -14.74
C LYS A 32 14.31 -3.81 -15.34
N ARG A 33 13.73 -4.73 -16.10
CA ARG A 33 12.43 -4.59 -16.74
C ARG A 33 11.67 -5.90 -16.61
N LEU A 34 10.37 -5.79 -16.44
CA LEU A 34 9.45 -6.91 -16.53
C LEU A 34 9.45 -7.49 -17.94
N GLY A 35 9.26 -8.80 -18.04
CA GLY A 35 9.04 -9.48 -19.32
C GLY A 35 7.74 -9.05 -19.99
N ASP A 36 7.55 -9.40 -21.25
CA ASP A 36 6.32 -9.09 -21.98
C ASP A 36 5.09 -9.75 -21.33
N ASP A 37 5.24 -10.99 -20.86
CA ASP A 37 4.17 -11.73 -20.20
C ASP A 37 3.75 -11.07 -18.88
N ASP A 38 4.72 -10.70 -18.02
CA ASP A 38 4.46 -10.01 -16.76
C ASP A 38 3.78 -8.65 -16.98
N ARG A 39 4.23 -7.91 -17.99
CA ARG A 39 3.63 -6.62 -18.36
C ARG A 39 2.18 -6.81 -18.80
N SER A 40 1.93 -7.81 -19.64
CA SER A 40 0.60 -8.14 -20.12
C SER A 40 -0.32 -8.57 -18.98
N LEU A 41 0.21 -9.39 -18.05
CA LEU A 41 -0.51 -9.84 -16.86
C LEU A 41 -0.90 -8.66 -15.95
N LEU A 42 0.05 -7.80 -15.59
CA LEU A 42 -0.17 -6.64 -14.72
C LEU A 42 -1.03 -5.54 -15.39
N ALA A 43 -1.14 -5.56 -16.72
CA ALA A 43 -1.99 -4.67 -17.48
C ALA A 43 -3.45 -5.17 -17.58
N LYS A 44 -3.82 -6.29 -16.95
CA LYS A 44 -5.21 -6.76 -16.91
C LYS A 44 -6.05 -5.95 -15.91
N PRO A 45 -7.38 -5.86 -16.14
CA PRO A 45 -8.30 -5.32 -15.14
C PRO A 45 -8.24 -6.12 -13.84
N ILE A 46 -8.32 -5.40 -12.72
CA ILE A 46 -8.47 -6.02 -11.40
C ILE A 46 -9.88 -6.62 -11.32
N THR A 47 -10.00 -7.86 -10.87
CA THR A 47 -11.29 -8.56 -10.78
C THR A 47 -11.85 -8.52 -9.36
N LEU A 48 -13.14 -8.85 -9.23
CA LEU A 48 -13.78 -8.98 -7.92
C LEU A 48 -13.21 -10.18 -7.17
N GLU A 49 -12.92 -11.27 -7.88
CA GLU A 49 -12.37 -12.50 -7.33
C GLU A 49 -10.99 -12.27 -6.73
N GLU A 50 -10.12 -11.51 -7.42
CA GLU A 50 -8.80 -11.13 -6.90
C GLU A 50 -8.92 -10.38 -5.58
N LEU A 51 -9.79 -9.37 -5.51
CA LEU A 51 -9.98 -8.61 -4.27
C LEU A 51 -10.70 -9.42 -3.18
N THR A 52 -11.56 -10.36 -3.55
CA THR A 52 -12.26 -11.23 -2.60
C THR A 52 -11.28 -12.20 -1.94
N CYS A 53 -10.39 -12.81 -2.72
CA CYS A 53 -9.36 -13.71 -2.22
C CYS A 53 -8.44 -12.99 -1.21
N GLU A 54 -7.97 -11.80 -1.58
CA GLU A 54 -7.15 -10.94 -0.70
C GLU A 54 -7.91 -10.53 0.57
N LEU A 55 -9.18 -10.19 0.44
CA LEU A 55 -10.01 -9.84 1.58
C LEU A 55 -10.13 -11.02 2.53
N ASP A 56 -10.38 -12.23 2.04
CA ASP A 56 -10.55 -13.44 2.84
C ASP A 56 -9.28 -13.77 3.63
N GLU A 57 -8.11 -13.69 2.99
CA GLU A 57 -6.80 -13.91 3.62
C GLU A 57 -6.40 -12.81 4.63
N ALA A 58 -6.95 -11.60 4.49
CA ALA A 58 -6.64 -10.50 5.40
C ALA A 58 -7.11 -10.78 6.84
N SER A 59 -6.18 -10.68 7.80
CA SER A 59 -6.51 -10.70 9.23
C SER A 59 -7.52 -9.61 9.59
N GLY A 60 -8.55 -9.99 10.34
CA GLY A 60 -9.61 -9.09 10.80
C GLY A 60 -9.15 -8.08 11.86
N ASP A 61 -8.06 -8.36 12.55
CA ASP A 61 -7.57 -7.59 13.71
C ASP A 61 -6.65 -6.42 13.30
N LYS A 62 -6.59 -6.10 12.00
CA LYS A 62 -5.87 -4.92 11.53
C LYS A 62 -6.58 -3.66 12.01
N THR A 63 -5.81 -2.73 12.56
CA THR A 63 -6.30 -1.42 12.98
C THR A 63 -6.93 -0.69 11.78
N PRO A 64 -8.15 -0.16 11.91
CA PRO A 64 -8.81 0.59 10.85
C PRO A 64 -8.05 1.88 10.51
N GLY A 65 -8.33 2.42 9.33
CA GLY A 65 -7.87 3.75 8.93
C GLY A 65 -8.63 4.87 9.65
N GLU A 66 -8.43 6.09 9.17
CA GLU A 66 -9.14 7.30 9.65
C GLU A 66 -10.66 7.24 9.47
N ASP A 67 -11.14 6.39 8.56
CA ASP A 67 -12.56 6.16 8.30
C ASP A 67 -13.22 5.23 9.34
N GLY A 68 -12.44 4.58 10.19
CA GLY A 68 -12.92 3.64 11.20
C GLY A 68 -13.42 2.31 10.63
N ILE A 69 -13.26 2.06 9.32
CA ILE A 69 -13.73 0.82 8.69
C ILE A 69 -12.70 -0.29 8.93
N SER A 70 -13.04 -1.23 9.81
CA SER A 70 -12.18 -2.39 10.07
C SER A 70 -12.27 -3.42 8.94
N MET A 71 -11.27 -4.29 8.83
CA MET A 71 -11.30 -5.41 7.88
C MET A 71 -12.49 -6.34 8.11
N LYS A 72 -12.87 -6.57 9.38
CA LYS A 72 -14.06 -7.33 9.74
C LYS A 72 -15.36 -6.66 9.25
N CYS A 73 -15.45 -5.34 9.37
CA CYS A 73 -16.58 -4.58 8.84
C CYS A 73 -16.65 -4.70 7.30
N LEU A 74 -15.51 -4.54 6.62
CA LEU A 74 -15.42 -4.65 5.17
C LEU A 74 -15.82 -6.04 4.66
N LYS A 75 -15.39 -7.12 5.33
CA LYS A 75 -15.83 -8.50 5.06
C LYS A 75 -17.34 -8.65 5.10
N ASN A 76 -17.98 -8.12 6.15
CA ASN A 76 -19.43 -8.20 6.31
C ASN A 76 -20.19 -7.39 5.24
N LEU A 77 -19.61 -6.31 4.74
CA LEU A 77 -20.21 -5.43 3.74
C LEU A 77 -19.77 -5.72 2.30
N TRP A 78 -18.95 -6.75 2.09
CA TRP A 78 -18.25 -6.98 0.83
C TRP A 78 -19.19 -7.16 -0.37
N GLY A 79 -20.33 -7.81 -0.18
CA GLY A 79 -21.33 -7.99 -1.23
C GLY A 79 -21.86 -6.66 -1.81
N VAL A 80 -21.76 -5.56 -1.05
CA VAL A 80 -22.15 -4.22 -1.49
C VAL A 80 -20.92 -3.40 -1.91
N CYS A 81 -19.86 -3.42 -1.09
CA CYS A 81 -18.69 -2.56 -1.30
C CYS A 81 -17.73 -3.06 -2.39
N GLY A 82 -17.62 -4.38 -2.57
CA GLY A 82 -16.65 -5.02 -3.46
C GLY A 82 -16.72 -4.50 -4.90
N PRO A 83 -17.90 -4.52 -5.56
CA PRO A 83 -18.03 -4.00 -6.92
C PRO A 83 -17.63 -2.52 -7.07
N ALA A 84 -17.92 -1.69 -6.06
CA ALA A 84 -17.54 -0.29 -6.07
C ALA A 84 -16.01 -0.11 -5.93
N LEU A 85 -15.38 -0.91 -5.08
CA LEU A 85 -13.92 -0.90 -4.88
C LEU A 85 -13.17 -1.40 -6.12
N VAL A 86 -13.64 -2.46 -6.78
CA VAL A 86 -13.09 -2.93 -8.08
C VAL A 86 -13.16 -1.83 -9.13
N LYS A 87 -14.28 -1.10 -9.19
CA LYS A 87 -14.46 0.00 -10.13
C LYS A 87 -13.46 1.13 -9.88
N GLU A 88 -13.29 1.55 -8.63
CA GLU A 88 -12.32 2.60 -8.30
C GLU A 88 -10.88 2.14 -8.51
N ALA A 89 -10.54 0.91 -8.14
CA ALA A 89 -9.21 0.33 -8.38
C ALA A 89 -8.85 0.32 -9.88
N ASN A 90 -9.79 -0.10 -10.74
CA ASN A 90 -9.58 -0.04 -12.19
C ASN A 90 -9.54 1.37 -12.76
N LYS A 91 -10.24 2.33 -12.15
CA LYS A 91 -10.13 3.75 -12.51
C LYS A 91 -8.74 4.29 -12.15
N ILE A 92 -8.19 3.96 -10.99
CA ILE A 92 -6.82 4.30 -10.60
C ILE A 92 -5.84 3.70 -11.62
N ARG A 93 -5.98 2.41 -11.93
CA ARG A 93 -5.14 1.70 -12.92
C ARG A 93 -5.15 2.40 -14.29
N LYS A 94 -6.33 2.79 -14.79
CA LYS A 94 -6.50 3.43 -16.10
C LYS A 94 -5.99 4.87 -16.13
N THR A 95 -6.27 5.64 -15.09
CA THR A 95 -6.00 7.09 -15.06
C THR A 95 -4.64 7.46 -14.46
N ARG A 96 -4.03 6.53 -13.72
CA ARG A 96 -2.83 6.74 -12.90
C ARG A 96 -2.99 7.78 -11.80
N ASN A 97 -4.24 8.12 -11.45
CA ASN A 97 -4.56 9.11 -10.44
C ASN A 97 -5.20 8.42 -9.24
N LEU A 98 -4.63 8.63 -8.05
CA LEU A 98 -5.25 8.20 -6.80
C LEU A 98 -6.35 9.18 -6.39
N PRO A 99 -7.46 8.71 -5.78
CA PRO A 99 -8.43 9.57 -5.10
C PRO A 99 -7.74 10.47 -4.07
N LYS A 100 -8.26 11.68 -3.85
CA LYS A 100 -7.68 12.63 -2.90
C LYS A 100 -7.57 12.04 -1.49
N ASP A 101 -8.58 11.28 -1.07
CA ASP A 101 -8.59 10.65 0.25
C ASP A 101 -7.47 9.61 0.40
N PHE A 102 -7.03 8.99 -0.70
CA PHE A 102 -5.95 7.99 -0.71
C PHE A 102 -4.56 8.66 -0.72
N GLN A 103 -4.49 9.97 -0.95
CA GLN A 103 -3.25 10.74 -0.91
C GLN A 103 -2.94 11.27 0.49
N ARG A 104 -3.88 11.15 1.44
CA ARG A 104 -3.69 11.55 2.82
C ARG A 104 -2.87 10.49 3.55
N ILE A 105 -1.84 10.92 4.27
CA ILE A 105 -0.94 10.05 5.04
C ILE A 105 -1.04 10.43 6.52
N ILE A 106 -1.17 9.41 7.37
CA ILE A 106 -1.21 9.53 8.82
C ILE A 106 0.05 8.92 9.39
N ILE A 107 0.75 9.66 10.23
CA ILE A 107 1.94 9.18 10.91
C ILE A 107 1.58 8.92 12.38
N THR A 108 1.54 7.65 12.75
CA THR A 108 1.31 7.21 14.13
C THR A 108 2.62 6.75 14.74
N LEU A 109 3.05 7.41 15.82
CA LEU A 109 4.25 7.01 16.57
C LEU A 109 3.87 5.95 17.62
N ILE A 110 4.35 4.72 17.44
CA ILE A 110 4.14 3.62 18.40
C ILE A 110 5.43 3.46 19.23
N PRO A 111 5.39 3.73 20.55
CA PRO A 111 6.56 3.51 21.40
C PRO A 111 6.87 2.02 21.50
N LYS A 112 8.14 1.66 21.30
CA LYS A 112 8.60 0.28 21.52
C LYS A 112 8.82 0.08 23.01
N HIS A 113 8.25 -0.98 23.58
CA HIS A 113 8.59 -1.39 24.93
C HIS A 113 10.08 -1.77 24.98
N VAL A 114 10.79 -1.26 25.98
CA VAL A 114 12.21 -1.53 26.25
C VAL A 114 12.34 -2.83 27.03
#